data_AF-A0A9D1UCI0-F1
#
_entry.id   AF-A0A9D1UCI0-F1
#
_cell.length_a   1.000
_cell.length_b   1.000
_cell.length_c   1.000
_cell.angle_alpha   90.00
_cell.angle_beta   90.00
_cell.angle_gamma   90.00
#
_symmetry.space_group_name_H-M   'P 1'
#
loop_
_entity.id
_entity.type
_entity.pdbx_description
1 polymer ?
#
loop_
_entity_poly.entity_id
_entity_poly.type
_entity_poly.pdbx_seq_one_letter_code
_entity_poly.pdbx_strand_id
1 'polypeptide(L)' 'MEDQSGTKKSPFIIGIGASAGGLEALQQFLQHMPGNSGLSFVVVQHLSPD' A
#
# COMPACT_ATOMS: atom_id res chain seq x y z
N MET A 1 -28.55 -1.87 23.64
CA MET A 1 -28.74 -1.82 22.17
C MET A 1 -27.70 -0.82 21.70
N GLU A 2 -26.52 -1.31 21.37
CA GLU A 2 -25.38 -0.45 21.03
C GLU A 2 -25.56 0.04 19.59
N ASP A 3 -25.69 1.35 19.45
CA ASP A 3 -25.61 2.05 18.17
C ASP A 3 -24.21 1.83 17.56
N GLN A 4 -24.15 1.01 16.50
CA GLN A 4 -22.94 0.76 15.73
C GLN A 4 -22.99 1.49 14.38
N SER A 5 -23.57 2.69 14.32
CA SER A 5 -23.44 3.60 13.17
C SER A 5 -22.05 4.27 13.12
N GLY A 6 -20.97 3.50 13.28
CA GLY A 6 -19.64 3.93 12.88
C GLY A 6 -19.54 3.80 11.37
N THR A 7 -19.54 4.91 10.63
CA THR A 7 -19.29 4.87 9.18
C THR A 7 -17.89 4.31 8.96
N LYS A 8 -17.79 3.00 8.70
CA LYS A 8 -16.53 2.33 8.42
C LYS A 8 -16.00 2.93 7.12
N LYS A 9 -15.09 3.90 7.22
CA LYS A 9 -14.47 4.49 6.03
C LYS A 9 -13.80 3.37 5.26
N SER A 10 -14.20 3.20 4.00
CA SER A 10 -13.50 2.31 3.08
C SER A 10 -12.05 2.75 2.99
N PRO A 11 -11.08 1.83 3.07
CA PRO A 11 -9.67 2.18 2.95
C PRO A 11 -9.39 2.73 1.55
N PHE A 12 -8.52 3.73 1.46
CA PHE A 12 -8.02 4.20 0.17
C PHE A 12 -7.04 3.16 -0.37
N ILE A 13 -7.29 2.70 -1.60
CA ILE A 13 -6.45 1.71 -2.29
C ILE A 13 -5.50 2.42 -3.24
N ILE A 14 -4.20 2.20 -3.06
CA ILE A 14 -3.14 2.80 -3.88
C ILE A 14 -2.45 1.70 -4.69
N GLY A 15 -2.58 1.76 -6.02
CA GLY A 15 -1.87 0.88 -6.94
C GLY A 15 -0.50 1.44 -7.31
N ILE A 16 0.56 0.63 -7.19
CA ILE A 16 1.93 1.01 -7.56
C ILE A 16 2.47 -0.02 -8.56
N GLY A 17 2.89 0.45 -9.74
CA GLY A 17 3.54 -0.36 -10.77
C GLY A 17 5.04 -0.04 -10.84
N ALA A 18 5.88 -1.07 -10.93
CA ALA A 18 7.33 -0.91 -10.97
C ALA A 18 8.00 -1.98 -11.85
N SER A 19 9.23 -1.72 -12.32
CA SER A 19 10.02 -2.59 -13.21
C SER A 19 11.52 -2.48 -12.84
N ALA A 20 12.45 -2.31 -13.79
CA ALA A 20 13.87 -2.16 -13.50
C ALA A 20 14.17 -1.03 -12.48
N GLY A 21 14.94 -1.36 -11.43
CA GLY A 21 15.27 -0.44 -10.33
C GLY A 21 14.11 -0.07 -9.41
N GLY A 22 12.94 -0.69 -9.59
CA GLY A 22 11.74 -0.39 -8.81
C GLY A 22 11.77 -0.95 -7.39
N LEU A 23 12.50 -2.04 -7.17
CA LEU A 23 12.49 -2.75 -5.89
C LEU A 23 13.14 -1.92 -4.77
N GLU A 24 14.28 -1.30 -5.04
CA GLU A 24 14.98 -0.44 -4.09
C GLU A 24 14.15 0.82 -3.78
N ALA A 25 13.52 1.40 -4.80
CA ALA A 25 12.64 2.56 -4.64
C ALA A 25 11.40 2.23 -3.80
N LEU A 26 10.78 1.07 -4.04
CA LEU A 26 9.63 0.58 -3.26
C LEU A 26 10.02 0.33 -1.80
N GLN A 27 11.18 -0.26 -1.55
CA GLN A 27 11.68 -0.45 -0.18
C GLN A 27 11.87 0.88 0.54
N GLN A 28 12.56 1.84 -0.08
CA GLN A 28 12.77 3.16 0.52
C GLN A 28 11.43 3.87 0.79
N PHE A 29 10.48 3.80 -0.16
CA PHE A 29 9.16 4.39 0.02
C PHE A 29 8.40 3.79 1.20
N LEU A 30 8.30 2.46 1.26
CA LEU A 30 7.53 1.76 2.30
C LEU A 30 8.21 1.85 3.68
N GLN A 31 9.54 1.90 3.74
CA GLN A 31 10.30 2.11 4.99
C GLN A 31 9.98 3.45 5.66
N HIS A 32 9.67 4.48 4.88
CA HIS A 32 9.33 5.81 5.39
C HIS A 32 7.81 6.02 5.55
N MET A 33 6.99 5.01 5.22
CA MET A 33 5.53 5.11 5.33
C MET A 33 5.07 4.92 6.78
N PRO A 34 4.27 5.85 7.34
CA PRO A 34 3.68 5.65 8.67
C PRO A 34 2.79 4.40 8.70
N GLY A 35 3.01 3.52 9.67
CA GLY A 35 2.23 2.30 9.85
C GLY A 35 0.75 2.55 10.17
N ASN A 36 0.39 3.76 10.57
CA ASN A 36 -0.98 4.21 10.85
C ASN A 36 -1.56 5.14 9.76
N SER A 37 -1.00 5.12 8.54
CA SER A 37 -1.43 5.96 7.41
C SER A 37 -2.90 5.75 6.99
N GLY A 38 -3.51 4.61 7.34
CA GLY A 38 -4.88 4.27 6.93
C GLY A 38 -5.02 3.95 5.44
N LEU A 39 -3.88 3.73 4.75
CA LEU A 39 -3.81 3.39 3.34
C LEU A 39 -3.64 1.88 3.15
N SER A 40 -4.10 1.38 2.01
CA SER A 40 -3.83 0.01 1.56
C SER A 40 -3.12 0.05 0.21
N PHE A 41 -1.98 -0.62 0.11
CA PHE A 41 -1.14 -0.60 -1.08
C PHE A 41 -1.24 -1.92 -1.85
N VAL A 42 -1.36 -1.84 -3.17
CA VAL A 42 -1.24 -2.97 -4.09
C VAL A 42 -0.04 -2.70 -4.99
N VAL A 43 1.00 -3.53 -4.88
CA VAL A 43 2.25 -3.35 -5.61
C VAL A 43 2.39 -4.43 -6.68
N VAL A 44 2.59 -4.02 -7.93
CA VAL A 44 2.91 -4.89 -9.05
C VAL A 44 4.30 -4.56 -9.54
N GLN A 45 5.27 -5.40 -9.17
CA GLN A 45 6.65 -5.28 -9.59
C GLN A 45 6.92 -6.31 -10.68
N HIS A 46 7.35 -5.86 -11.85
CA HIS A 46 7.87 -6.75 -12.88
C HIS A 46 9.26 -7.23 -12.45
N LEU A 47 9.37 -8.50 -12.06
CA LEU A 47 10.63 -9.17 -11.77
C LEU A 47 10.90 -10.20 -12.86
N SER A 48 12.17 -10.32 -13.24
CA SER A 48 12.62 -11.51 -13.98
C SER A 48 12.42 -12.74 -13.10
N PRO A 49 12.02 -13.88 -13.67
CA PRO A 49 11.81 -15.13 -12.92
C PRO A 49 13.12 -15.86 -12.56
N ASP A 50 14.28 -15.35 -13.00
CA ASP A 50 15.60 -15.98 -12.83
C ASP A 50 16.11 -15.97 -11.38
#